data_AF-A0A922YZ62-F1
#
_entry.id   AF-A0A922YZ62-F1
#
_cell.length_a   1.000
_cell.length_b   1.000
_cell.length_c   1.000
_cell.angle_alpha   90.00
_cell.angle_beta   90.00
_cell.angle_gamma   90.00
#
_symmetry.space_group_name_H-M   'P 1'
#
loop_
_entity.id
_entity.type
_entity.pdbx_description
1 polymer ?
#
loop_
_entity_poly.entity_id
_entity_poly.type
_entity_poly.pdbx_seq_one_letter_code
_entity_poly.pdbx_strand_id
1 'polypeptide(L)' 'MSNRFDLIIFDLDGTLIETAPEIADAVNDTLEAFDRPPVSQQQVNDWIGHGTRELLISALALADQTTTD' A
#
# COMPACT_ATOMS: atom_id res chain seq x y z
N MET A 1 -39.61 12.35 7.94
CA MET A 1 -38.37 12.10 8.72
C MET A 1 -37.34 13.10 8.26
N SER A 2 -36.70 13.84 9.18
CA SER A 2 -35.55 14.68 8.82
C SER A 2 -34.36 13.77 8.56
N ASN A 3 -33.66 13.93 7.44
CA ASN A 3 -32.42 13.19 7.19
C ASN A 3 -31.38 13.64 8.21
N ARG A 4 -30.66 12.66 8.80
CA ARG A 4 -29.64 12.93 9.84
C ARG A 4 -28.34 13.52 9.28
N PHE A 5 -28.08 13.35 7.99
CA PHE A 5 -26.86 13.84 7.34
C PHE A 5 -27.20 14.32 5.93
N ASP A 6 -26.62 15.45 5.54
CA ASP A 6 -26.77 16.06 4.22
C ASP A 6 -25.77 15.49 3.19
N LEU A 7 -24.65 14.93 3.66
CA LEU A 7 -23.61 14.32 2.84
C LEU A 7 -22.83 13.26 3.63
N ILE A 8 -22.48 12.16 2.97
CA ILE A 8 -21.55 11.15 3.47
C ILE A 8 -20.52 10.90 2.36
N ILE A 9 -19.24 10.95 2.71
CA ILE A 9 -18.13 10.64 1.80
C ILE A 9 -17.44 9.39 2.35
N PHE A 10 -17.11 8.47 1.44
CA PHE A 10 -16.37 7.26 1.75
C PHE A 10 -15.01 7.33 1.09
N ASP A 11 -14.00 6.88 1.83
CA ASP A 11 -12.74 6.48 1.22
C ASP A 11 -12.96 5.18 0.41
N LEU A 12 -12.04 4.85 -0.50
CA LEU A 12 -12.14 3.64 -1.31
C LEU A 12 -11.39 2.49 -0.64
N ASP A 13 -10.08 2.65 -0.50
CA ASP A 13 -9.15 1.61 -0.07
C ASP A 13 -9.33 1.31 1.41
N GLY A 14 -9.61 0.05 1.74
CA GLY A 14 -9.86 -0.38 3.13
C GLY A 14 -11.19 0.11 3.73
N THR A 15 -11.98 0.91 2.99
CA THR A 15 -13.32 1.34 3.41
C THR A 15 -14.42 0.67 2.59
N LEU A 16 -14.39 0.84 1.27
CA LEU A 16 -15.37 0.20 0.38
C LEU A 16 -14.85 -1.11 -0.21
N ILE A 17 -13.52 -1.24 -0.37
CA ILE A 17 -12.88 -2.41 -0.97
C ILE A 17 -11.64 -2.78 -0.15
N GLU A 18 -11.45 -4.07 0.12
CA GLU A 18 -10.19 -4.60 0.65
C GLU A 18 -9.18 -4.68 -0.50
N THR A 19 -8.42 -3.60 -0.74
CA THR A 19 -7.43 -3.49 -1.82
C THR A 19 -5.99 -3.75 -1.39
N ALA A 20 -5.77 -3.98 -0.10
CA ALA A 20 -4.43 -4.15 0.45
C ALA A 20 -3.65 -5.34 -0.16
N PRO A 21 -4.27 -6.51 -0.44
CA PRO A 21 -3.58 -7.61 -1.10
C PRO A 21 -3.12 -7.24 -2.51
N GLU A 22 -3.98 -6.63 -3.33
CA GLU A 22 -3.64 -6.26 -4.70
C GLU A 22 -2.58 -5.16 -4.77
N ILE A 23 -2.59 -4.23 -3.80
CA ILE A 23 -1.52 -3.23 -3.67
C ILE A 23 -0.19 -3.91 -3.35
N ALA A 24 -0.18 -4.92 -2.46
CA ALA A 24 1.04 -5.64 -2.14
C ALA A 24 1.60 -6.43 -3.32
N ASP A 25 0.73 -7.08 -4.09
CA ASP A 25 1.12 -7.76 -5.34
C ASP A 25 1.76 -6.78 -6.32
N ALA A 26 1.11 -5.64 -6.59
CA ALA A 26 1.65 -4.63 -7.52
C ALA A 26 3.00 -4.05 -7.06
N VAL A 27 3.21 -3.90 -5.75
CA VAL A 27 4.48 -3.45 -5.18
C VAL A 27 5.56 -4.50 -5.38
N ASN A 28 5.26 -5.76 -5.10
CA ASN A 28 6.21 -6.86 -5.26
C ASN A 28 6.55 -7.12 -6.74
N ASP A 29 5.57 -7.05 -7.63
CA ASP A 29 5.80 -7.10 -9.09
C ASP A 29 6.75 -5.98 -9.53
N THR A 30 6.58 -4.78 -8.96
CA THR A 30 7.48 -3.64 -9.23
C THR A 30 8.87 -3.91 -8.69
N LEU A 31 9.03 -4.39 -7.45
CA LEU A 31 10.33 -4.69 -6.87
C LEU A 31 11.07 -5.78 -7.67
N GLU A 32 10.36 -6.84 -8.08
CA GLU A 32 10.91 -7.90 -8.92
C GLU A 32 11.43 -7.36 -10.25
N ALA A 33 10.68 -6.47 -10.91
CA ALA A 33 11.10 -5.84 -12.16
C ALA A 33 12.39 -4.99 -12.05
N PHE A 34 12.81 -4.63 -10.85
CA PHE A 34 14.05 -3.89 -10.56
C PHE A 34 15.09 -4.72 -9.80
N ASP A 35 14.97 -6.05 -9.82
CA ASP A 35 15.86 -6.99 -9.13
C ASP A 35 16.00 -6.67 -7.63
N ARG A 36 14.86 -6.44 -6.96
CA ARG A 36 14.78 -6.15 -5.52
C ARG A 36 14.03 -7.23 -4.76
N PRO A 37 14.41 -7.51 -3.50
CA PRO A 37 13.71 -8.49 -2.69
C PRO A 37 12.27 -8.02 -2.42
N PRO A 38 11.30 -8.95 -2.33
CA PRO A 38 9.92 -8.60 -2.05
C PRO A 38 9.73 -8.13 -0.61
N VAL A 39 8.63 -7.43 -0.37
CA VAL A 39 8.15 -7.02 0.94
C VAL A 39 6.92 -7.83 1.35
N SER A 40 6.72 -7.97 2.66
CA SER A 40 5.55 -8.66 3.23
C SER A 40 4.28 -7.83 3.13
N GLN A 41 3.13 -8.51 3.13
CA GLN A 41 1.81 -7.87 3.21
C GLN A 41 1.71 -6.90 4.40
N GLN A 42 2.23 -7.29 5.57
CA GLN A 42 2.16 -6.45 6.75
C GLN A 42 2.92 -5.13 6.56
N GLN A 43 4.09 -5.17 5.93
CA GLN A 43 4.85 -3.95 5.63
C GLN A 43 4.09 -3.04 4.67
N VAL A 44 3.45 -3.60 3.64
CA VAL A 44 2.61 -2.83 2.71
C VAL A 44 1.41 -2.21 3.43
N ASN A 45 0.73 -2.97 4.30
CA ASN A 45 -0.39 -2.47 5.10
C ASN A 45 0.00 -1.26 5.95
N ASP A 46 1.21 -1.26 6.51
CA ASP A 46 1.72 -0.16 7.35
C ASP A 46 2.01 1.13 6.54
N TRP A 47 2.10 1.03 5.20
CA TRP A 47 2.42 2.17 4.32
C TRP A 47 1.22 2.70 3.51
N ILE A 48 0.15 1.91 3.36
CA ILE A 48 -1.08 2.33 2.66
C ILE A 48 -1.68 3.59 3.31
N GLY A 49 -2.28 4.45 2.48
CA GLY A 49 -2.98 5.68 2.92
C GLY A 49 -2.20 6.99 2.76
N HIS A 50 -0.90 6.92 2.46
CA HIS A 50 -0.04 8.10 2.25
C HIS A 50 0.23 8.40 0.76
N GLY A 51 -0.40 7.64 -0.14
CA GLY A 51 -0.19 7.72 -1.58
C GLY A 51 0.93 6.81 -2.10
N THR A 52 0.91 6.56 -3.41
CA THR A 52 1.78 5.56 -4.06
C THR A 52 3.27 5.91 -3.99
N ARG A 53 3.61 7.20 -4.05
CA ARG A 53 5.01 7.64 -4.02
C ARG A 53 5.66 7.31 -2.68
N GLU A 54 4.99 7.66 -1.59
CA GLU A 54 5.44 7.43 -0.22
C GLU A 54 5.53 5.93 0.07
N LEU A 55 4.57 5.15 -0.43
CA LEU A 55 4.61 3.69 -0.38
C LEU A 55 5.87 3.13 -1.07
N LEU A 56 6.17 3.57 -2.29
CA LEU A 56 7.33 3.06 -3.05
C LEU A 56 8.67 3.48 -2.42
N ILE A 57 8.74 4.67 -1.82
CA ILE A 57 9.93 5.10 -1.05
C ILE A 57 10.20 4.13 0.10
N SER A 58 9.16 3.78 0.88
CA SER A 58 9.30 2.83 1.99
C SER A 58 9.69 1.44 1.51
N ALA A 59 9.06 0.95 0.43
CA ALA A 59 9.36 -0.35 -0.15
C ALA A 59 10.82 -0.45 -0.63
N LEU A 60 11.30 0.54 -1.40
CA LEU A 60 12.68 0.58 -1.88
C LEU A 60 13.68 0.69 -0.73
N ALA A 61 13.41 1.57 0.25
CA ALA A 61 14.29 1.75 1.39
C ALA A 61 14.50 0.45 2.17
N LEU A 62 13.46 -0.39 2.30
CA LEU A 62 13.55 -1.66 3.00
C LEU A 62 14.19 -2.75 2.13
N ALA A 63 13.83 -2.81 0.85
CA ALA A 63 14.36 -3.80 -0.07
C ALA A 63 15.88 -3.67 -0.23
N ASP A 64 16.39 -2.44 -0.31
CA ASP A 64 17.83 -2.14 -0.42
C ASP A 64 18.60 -2.44 0.88
N GLN A 65 17.96 -2.39 2.06
CA GLN A 65 18.59 -2.76 3.33
C GLN A 65 18.87 -4.26 3.46
N THR A 66 18.16 -5.09 2.71
CA THR A 66 18.28 -6.56 2.78
C THR A 66 19.47 -7.08 1.96
N THR A 67 20.12 -6.24 1.13
CA THR A 67 21.30 -6.61 0.32
C THR A 67 22.63 -6.56 1.10
N THR A 68 22.62 -6.22 2.39
CA THR A 68 23.84 -6.23 3.22
C THR A 68 23.90 -7.52 4.05
N ASP A 69 24.27 -8.62 3.40
CA ASP A 69 25.03 -9.81 3.88
C ASP A 69 24.71 -11.09 3.08
#